data_AF-A0A2U8FP95-F1
#
_entry.id   AF-A0A2U8FP95-F1
#
_cell.length_a   1.000
_cell.length_b   1.000
_cell.length_c   1.000
_cell.angle_alpha   90.00
_cell.angle_beta   90.00
_cell.angle_gamma   90.00
#
_symmetry.space_group_name_H-M   'P 1'
#
loop_
_entity.id
_entity.type
_entity.pdbx_description
1 polymer ?
#
loop_
_entity_poly.entity_id
_entity_poly.type
_entity_poly.pdbx_seq_one_letter_code
_entity_poly.pdbx_strand_id
1 'polypeptide(L)'
;MYCFVPTVTGTTTTGSRDRDTTQAFAGINWAFGGGPELVVGVRALRTNASHKVAGARLEATFPFSSSKIAFDKLRLRLVGGHRSGMYELGGGYTFDSKGFVLSSALQADHIHVGTDLTLSGYQWQPFVGVNSLGRAKAPKQRRDGTLSCGDEQGSLTAVADVTSDVSVQAHQQFNGYTCLLGT
;
A
#
# COMPACT_ATOMS: atom_id res chain seq x y z
N MET A 1 40.58 21.75 -5.99
CA MET A 1 39.27 21.36 -6.54
C MET A 1 38.25 21.48 -5.41
N TYR A 2 37.13 22.17 -5.63
CA TYR A 2 36.10 22.37 -4.60
C TYR A 2 34.80 21.67 -5.00
N CYS A 3 34.16 21.00 -4.05
CA CYS A 3 32.90 20.28 -4.23
C CYS A 3 31.74 21.05 -3.59
N PHE A 4 30.61 21.12 -4.28
CA PHE A 4 29.39 21.72 -3.77
C PHE A 4 28.17 20.90 -4.16
N VAL A 5 27.11 21.03 -3.37
CA VAL A 5 25.87 20.28 -3.58
C VAL A 5 25.15 20.80 -4.84
N PRO A 6 24.81 19.92 -5.80
CA PRO A 6 24.05 20.34 -6.97
C PRO A 6 22.65 20.81 -6.57
N THR A 7 22.16 21.83 -7.28
CA THR A 7 20.82 22.38 -7.10
C THR A 7 19.87 21.77 -8.14
N VAL A 8 18.64 21.47 -7.74
CA VAL A 8 17.62 20.99 -8.68
C VAL A 8 17.05 22.19 -9.43
N THR A 9 17.34 22.32 -10.72
CA THR A 9 16.80 23.38 -11.58
C THR A 9 15.81 22.79 -12.57
N GLY A 10 14.57 23.28 -12.56
CA GLY A 10 13.50 22.83 -13.45
C GLY A 10 12.13 22.96 -12.82
N THR A 11 11.11 23.17 -13.65
CA THR A 11 9.72 23.11 -13.25
C THR A 11 9.40 21.72 -12.69
N THR A 12 9.10 21.66 -11.40
CA THR A 12 8.56 20.47 -10.75
C THR A 12 7.19 20.17 -11.34
N THR A 13 7.14 19.39 -12.41
CA THR A 13 5.93 18.61 -12.69
C THR A 13 5.86 17.55 -11.60
N THR A 14 5.20 17.89 -10.50
CA THR A 14 4.85 16.94 -9.44
C THR A 14 3.76 16.03 -9.99
N GLY A 15 4.15 15.14 -10.90
CA GLY A 15 3.28 14.13 -11.47
C GLY A 15 3.20 12.97 -10.50
N SER A 16 2.21 12.97 -9.61
CA SER A 16 1.90 11.76 -8.86
C SER A 16 1.21 10.78 -9.79
N ARG A 17 1.93 9.72 -10.19
CA ARG A 17 1.32 8.63 -10.96
C ARG A 17 0.47 7.76 -10.04
N ASP A 18 -0.63 7.28 -10.60
CA ASP A 18 -1.42 6.21 -10.01
C ASP A 18 -0.51 5.03 -9.67
N ARG A 19 -0.71 4.47 -8.48
CA ARG A 19 0.01 3.29 -8.04
C ARG A 19 -0.96 2.14 -7.88
N ASP A 20 -0.85 1.19 -8.79
CA ASP A 20 -1.48 -0.12 -8.66
C ASP A 20 -0.63 -0.98 -7.72
N THR A 21 -1.28 -1.60 -6.74
CA THR A 21 -0.65 -2.45 -5.73
C THR A 21 -1.52 -3.68 -5.52
N THR A 22 -1.02 -4.83 -5.96
CA THR A 22 -1.61 -6.14 -5.67
C THR A 22 -0.82 -6.80 -4.56
N GLN A 23 -1.48 -7.18 -3.48
CA GLN A 23 -0.87 -7.82 -2.32
C GLN A 23 -1.70 -9.02 -1.89
N ALA A 24 -1.02 -10.16 -1.74
CA ALA A 24 -1.59 -11.29 -1.00
C ALA A 24 -1.52 -11.00 0.51
N PHE A 25 -2.47 -11.51 1.26
CA PHE A 25 -2.52 -11.34 2.70
C PHE A 25 -3.09 -12.55 3.41
N ALA A 26 -2.76 -12.62 4.69
CA ALA A 26 -3.34 -13.55 5.64
C ALA A 26 -3.69 -12.78 6.92
N GLY A 27 -4.72 -13.24 7.62
CA GLY A 27 -5.20 -12.64 8.85
C GLY A 27 -6.08 -13.60 9.63
N ILE A 28 -6.41 -13.19 10.84
CA ILE A 28 -7.34 -13.90 11.71
C ILE A 28 -8.50 -12.95 11.97
N ASN A 29 -9.69 -13.40 11.66
CA ASN A 29 -10.94 -12.72 12.02
C ASN A 29 -11.59 -13.47 13.17
N TRP A 30 -12.24 -12.74 14.06
CA TRP A 30 -13.14 -13.26 15.07
C TRP A 30 -14.54 -12.82 14.73
N ALA A 31 -15.37 -13.77 14.30
CA ALA A 31 -16.78 -13.57 14.08
C ALA A 31 -17.51 -13.72 15.42
N PHE A 32 -18.23 -12.68 15.83
CA PHE A 32 -19.01 -12.75 17.06
C PHE A 32 -20.10 -13.81 16.89
N GLY A 33 -20.11 -14.81 17.77
CA GLY A 33 -21.00 -15.98 17.69
C GLY A 33 -20.49 -17.14 16.83
N GLY A 34 -19.38 -17.00 16.08
CA GLY A 34 -18.79 -18.05 15.23
C GLY A 34 -17.37 -18.47 15.62
N GLY A 35 -16.66 -17.65 16.39
CA GLY A 35 -15.29 -17.95 16.84
C GLY A 35 -14.20 -17.40 15.90
N PRO A 36 -12.93 -17.78 16.13
CA PRO A 36 -11.82 -17.40 15.26
C PRO A 36 -11.87 -18.11 13.91
N GLU A 37 -11.52 -17.38 12.86
CA GLU A 37 -11.48 -17.81 11.47
C GLU A 37 -10.18 -17.31 10.82
N LEU A 38 -9.50 -18.17 10.07
CA LEU A 38 -8.38 -17.78 9.23
C LEU A 38 -8.91 -17.14 7.95
N VAL A 39 -8.35 -15.99 7.57
CA VAL A 39 -8.68 -15.30 6.33
C VAL A 39 -7.44 -15.15 5.48
N VAL A 40 -7.52 -15.59 4.23
CA VAL A 40 -6.46 -15.43 3.23
C VAL A 40 -7.04 -14.83 1.97
N GLY A 41 -6.28 -14.00 1.29
CA GLY A 41 -6.81 -13.35 0.10
C GLY A 41 -5.80 -12.52 -0.66
N VAL A 42 -6.30 -11.85 -1.68
CA VAL A 42 -5.57 -10.90 -2.50
C VAL A 42 -6.31 -9.58 -2.55
N ARG A 43 -5.58 -8.49 -2.40
CA ARG A 43 -6.10 -7.13 -2.47
C ARG A 43 -5.40 -6.38 -3.59
N ALA A 44 -6.18 -5.85 -4.52
CA ALA A 44 -5.71 -4.97 -5.59
C ALA A 44 -6.22 -3.55 -5.32
N LEU A 45 -5.30 -2.62 -5.08
CA LEU A 45 -5.61 -1.21 -4.84
C LEU A 45 -4.95 -0.33 -5.90
N ARG A 46 -5.69 0.66 -6.38
CA ARG A 46 -5.20 1.79 -7.16
C ARG A 46 -5.27 3.03 -6.30
N THR A 47 -4.11 3.63 -6.03
CA THR A 47 -4.02 4.89 -5.29
C THR A 47 -3.70 6.03 -6.24
N ASN A 48 -4.56 7.03 -6.31
CA ASN A 48 -4.39 8.20 -7.16
C ASN A 48 -3.56 9.30 -6.46
N ALA A 49 -3.09 10.29 -7.23
CA ALA A 49 -2.36 11.48 -6.81
C ALA A 49 -2.95 12.19 -5.59
N SER A 50 -4.27 12.28 -5.52
CA SER A 50 -4.99 12.92 -4.41
C SER A 50 -5.17 12.00 -3.19
N HIS A 51 -4.38 10.94 -3.07
CA HIS A 51 -4.45 9.93 -2.00
C HIS A 51 -5.81 9.21 -1.87
N LYS A 52 -6.63 9.25 -2.92
CA LYS A 52 -7.85 8.44 -3.02
C LYS A 52 -7.46 7.00 -3.35
N VAL A 53 -8.09 6.05 -2.67
CA VAL A 53 -7.89 4.62 -2.88
C VAL A 53 -9.16 4.03 -3.46
N ALA A 54 -9.03 3.29 -4.56
CA ALA A 54 -10.08 2.49 -5.14
C ALA A 54 -9.53 1.11 -5.49
N GLY A 55 -10.31 0.05 -5.31
CA GLY A 55 -9.80 -1.28 -5.59
C GLY A 55 -10.80 -2.38 -5.30
N ALA A 56 -10.30 -3.61 -5.31
CA ALA A 56 -11.05 -4.80 -4.99
C ALA A 56 -10.21 -5.74 -4.12
N ARG A 57 -10.89 -6.50 -3.28
CA ARG A 57 -10.33 -7.47 -2.35
C ARG A 57 -11.09 -8.77 -2.53
N LEU A 58 -10.39 -9.83 -2.88
CA LEU A 58 -10.92 -11.18 -2.94
C LEU A 58 -10.33 -11.96 -1.77
N GLU A 59 -11.18 -12.67 -1.03
CA GLU A 59 -10.72 -13.43 0.13
C GLU A 59 -11.52 -14.70 0.36
N ALA A 60 -10.82 -15.67 0.94
CA ALA A 60 -11.32 -16.94 1.39
C ALA A 60 -11.21 -17.03 2.92
N THR A 61 -12.24 -17.56 3.57
CA THR A 61 -12.33 -17.71 5.02
C THR A 61 -12.41 -19.18 5.40
N PHE A 62 -11.66 -19.54 6.43
CA PHE A 62 -11.51 -20.89 6.95
C PHE A 62 -11.73 -20.87 8.47
N PRO A 63 -12.94 -21.17 8.96
CA PRO A 63 -13.22 -21.23 10.39
C PRO A 63 -12.38 -22.31 11.07
N PHE A 64 -11.86 -21.99 12.25
CA PHE A 64 -11.19 -22.98 13.10
C PHE A 64 -12.26 -23.76 13.88
N SER A 65 -12.87 -24.75 13.22
CA SER A 65 -13.72 -25.71 13.93
C SER A 65 -12.85 -26.74 14.66
N SER A 66 -13.33 -27.25 15.80
CA SER A 66 -12.61 -28.17 16.70
C SER A 66 -12.15 -29.48 16.05
N SER A 67 -12.55 -29.77 14.81
CA SER A 67 -12.24 -31.03 14.14
C SER A 67 -11.50 -30.87 12.81
N LYS A 68 -11.71 -29.79 12.04
CA LYS A 68 -11.08 -29.56 10.72
C LYS A 68 -11.08 -28.07 10.34
N ILE A 69 -10.02 -27.64 9.66
CA ILE A 69 -10.02 -26.38 8.90
C ILE A 69 -10.74 -26.66 7.58
N ALA A 70 -11.94 -26.15 7.42
CA ALA A 70 -12.74 -26.29 6.20
C ALA A 70 -12.87 -24.94 5.50
N PHE A 71 -12.92 -24.96 4.17
CA PHE A 71 -13.27 -23.79 3.39
C PHE A 71 -14.76 -23.46 3.61
N ASP A 72 -15.05 -22.25 4.05
CA ASP A 72 -16.42 -21.83 4.39
C ASP A 72 -16.92 -20.72 3.47
N LYS A 73 -16.15 -19.62 3.33
CA LYS A 73 -16.65 -18.41 2.65
C LYS A 73 -15.68 -17.90 1.60
N LEU A 74 -16.23 -17.49 0.45
CA LEU A 74 -15.53 -16.71 -0.57
C LEU A 74 -16.19 -15.35 -0.71
N ARG A 75 -15.43 -14.27 -0.57
CA ARG A 75 -15.96 -12.89 -0.58
C ARG A 75 -15.18 -12.01 -1.54
N LEU A 76 -15.90 -11.20 -2.31
CA LEU A 76 -15.36 -10.14 -3.14
C LEU A 76 -15.86 -8.79 -2.62
N ARG A 77 -14.94 -7.89 -2.28
CA ARG A 77 -15.23 -6.62 -1.63
C ARG A 77 -14.58 -5.49 -2.41
N LEU A 78 -15.36 -4.49 -2.78
CA LEU A 78 -14.86 -3.26 -3.37
C LEU A 78 -14.31 -2.38 -2.26
N VAL A 79 -13.08 -1.90 -2.45
CA VAL A 79 -12.38 -1.04 -1.49
C VAL A 79 -12.43 0.39 -2.01
N GLY A 80 -12.86 1.32 -1.16
CA GLY A 80 -12.90 2.74 -1.47
C GLY A 80 -12.48 3.59 -0.28
N GLY A 81 -12.15 4.86 -0.52
CA GLY A 81 -11.92 5.85 0.53
C GLY A 81 -10.54 6.47 0.46
N HIS A 82 -9.92 6.67 1.63
CA HIS A 82 -8.67 7.40 1.77
C HIS A 82 -7.56 6.51 2.33
N ARG A 83 -6.29 6.86 2.10
CA ARG A 83 -5.14 6.04 2.53
C ARG A 83 -5.10 5.76 4.04
N SER A 84 -5.72 6.61 4.86
CA SER A 84 -5.77 6.51 6.32
C SER A 84 -6.91 5.63 6.84
N GLY A 85 -7.93 5.38 6.01
CA GLY A 85 -9.12 4.62 6.38
C GLY A 85 -9.89 4.25 5.12
N MET A 86 -10.01 2.95 4.88
CA MET A 86 -10.66 2.40 3.71
C MET A 86 -11.99 1.76 4.13
N TYR A 87 -13.04 2.04 3.39
CA TYR A 87 -14.28 1.29 3.50
C TYR A 87 -14.28 0.18 2.46
N GLU A 88 -14.84 -0.95 2.83
CA GLU A 88 -14.97 -2.13 2.00
C GLU A 88 -16.44 -2.53 1.97
N LEU A 89 -16.99 -2.67 0.77
CA LEU A 89 -18.38 -3.08 0.57
C LEU A 89 -18.40 -4.16 -0.51
N GLY A 90 -19.09 -5.25 -0.25
CA GLY A 90 -19.29 -6.26 -1.26
C GLY A 90 -20.08 -7.43 -0.76
N GLY A 91 -19.83 -8.58 -1.36
CA GLY A 91 -20.58 -9.77 -1.05
C GLY A 91 -19.84 -11.01 -1.50
N GLY A 92 -20.42 -12.14 -1.16
CA GLY A 92 -19.80 -13.42 -1.38
C GLY A 92 -20.80 -14.55 -1.26
N TYR A 93 -20.26 -15.73 -1.13
CA TYR A 93 -21.01 -16.96 -0.95
C TYR A 93 -20.43 -17.74 0.22
N THR A 94 -21.29 -18.19 1.13
CA THR A 94 -20.94 -19.17 2.17
C THR A 94 -21.41 -20.55 1.72
N PHE A 95 -20.49 -21.50 1.80
CA PHE A 95 -20.73 -22.88 1.43
C PHE A 95 -21.34 -23.67 2.59
N ASP A 96 -21.09 -23.26 3.83
CA ASP A 96 -21.68 -23.88 5.02
C ASP A 96 -23.19 -23.62 5.10
N SER A 97 -23.61 -22.35 5.02
CA SER A 97 -25.04 -21.98 5.04
C SER A 97 -25.70 -21.98 3.65
N LYS A 98 -24.96 -22.36 2.60
CA LYS A 98 -25.39 -22.37 1.18
C LYS A 98 -26.16 -21.11 0.79
N GLY A 99 -25.53 -19.96 0.96
CA GLY A 99 -26.20 -18.67 0.78
C GLY A 99 -25.28 -17.54 0.37
N PHE A 100 -25.88 -16.50 -0.19
CA PHE A 100 -25.18 -15.24 -0.43
C PHE A 100 -24.99 -14.48 0.88
N VAL A 101 -23.82 -13.87 1.01
CA VAL A 101 -23.48 -13.01 2.14
C VAL A 101 -23.17 -11.61 1.62
N LEU A 102 -23.75 -10.60 2.24
CA LEU A 102 -23.37 -9.20 2.05
C LEU A 102 -22.38 -8.84 3.16
N SER A 103 -21.34 -8.09 2.81
CA SER A 103 -20.27 -7.74 3.74
C SER A 103 -19.94 -6.27 3.62
N SER A 104 -19.87 -5.61 4.77
CA SER A 104 -19.41 -4.23 4.88
C SER A 104 -18.34 -4.16 5.97
N ALA A 105 -17.22 -3.52 5.69
CA ALA A 105 -16.13 -3.43 6.63
C ALA A 105 -15.34 -2.14 6.49
N LEU A 106 -14.60 -1.83 7.54
CA LEU A 106 -13.61 -0.76 7.59
C LEU A 106 -12.24 -1.41 7.76
N GLN A 107 -11.31 -1.04 6.88
CA GLN A 107 -9.92 -1.44 6.96
C GLN A 107 -9.06 -0.28 7.45
N ALA A 108 -8.40 -0.51 8.58
CA ALA A 108 -7.36 0.33 9.15
C ALA A 108 -6.01 -0.39 9.08
N ASP A 109 -5.00 0.15 9.77
CA ASP A 109 -3.65 -0.41 9.78
C ASP A 109 -3.61 -1.71 10.58
N HIS A 110 -3.39 -2.85 9.91
CA HIS A 110 -3.41 -4.21 10.47
C HIS A 110 -4.73 -4.65 11.12
N ILE A 111 -5.71 -3.75 11.24
CA ILE A 111 -7.01 -4.00 11.88
C ILE A 111 -8.09 -3.90 10.82
N HIS A 112 -9.05 -4.81 10.93
CA HIS A 112 -10.19 -4.91 10.05
C HIS A 112 -11.43 -5.17 10.88
N VAL A 113 -12.46 -4.34 10.72
CA VAL A 113 -13.70 -4.48 11.48
C VAL A 113 -14.87 -4.39 10.53
N GLY A 114 -15.86 -5.23 10.68
CA GLY A 114 -16.98 -5.23 9.76
C GLY A 114 -18.14 -6.06 10.24
N THR A 115 -19.06 -6.27 9.33
CA THR A 115 -20.20 -7.14 9.55
C THR A 115 -20.56 -7.84 8.26
N ASP A 116 -20.98 -9.09 8.44
CA ASP A 116 -21.53 -9.94 7.41
C ASP A 116 -23.04 -10.10 7.65
N LEU A 117 -23.81 -10.13 6.57
CA LEU A 117 -25.24 -10.38 6.57
C LEU A 117 -25.51 -11.52 5.60
N THR A 118 -25.78 -12.70 6.14
CA THR A 118 -26.15 -13.87 5.34
C THR A 118 -27.63 -13.75 4.97
N LEU A 119 -27.90 -13.70 3.66
CA LEU A 119 -29.27 -13.55 3.12
C LEU A 119 -30.09 -14.82 3.31
N SER A 120 -29.43 -15.98 3.33
CA SER A 120 -30.05 -17.25 3.72
C SER A 120 -30.25 -17.25 5.23
N GLY A 121 -31.49 -17.07 5.69
CA GLY A 121 -31.83 -17.06 7.12
C GLY A 121 -31.63 -15.72 7.85
N TYR A 122 -31.31 -14.63 7.14
CA TYR A 122 -31.17 -13.26 7.68
C TYR A 122 -30.26 -13.18 8.92
N GLN A 123 -29.09 -13.81 8.85
CA GLN A 123 -28.16 -13.83 9.96
C GLN A 123 -27.17 -12.66 9.87
N TRP A 124 -27.22 -11.77 10.86
CA TRP A 124 -26.27 -10.68 11.00
C TRP A 124 -25.12 -11.09 11.93
N GLN A 125 -23.89 -10.96 11.45
CA GLN A 125 -22.69 -11.38 12.16
C GLN A 125 -21.60 -10.29 12.08
N PRO A 126 -21.42 -9.49 13.14
CA PRO A 126 -20.29 -8.59 13.24
C PRO A 126 -19.00 -9.39 13.44
N PHE A 127 -17.89 -8.84 12.97
CA PHE A 127 -16.57 -9.44 13.13
C PHE A 127 -15.49 -8.38 13.29
N VAL A 128 -14.40 -8.77 13.96
CA VAL A 128 -13.18 -7.99 14.08
C VAL A 128 -12.00 -8.88 13.77
N GLY A 129 -10.99 -8.36 13.11
CA GLY A 129 -9.85 -9.15 12.70
C GLY A 129 -8.58 -8.33 12.63
N VAL A 130 -7.49 -9.08 12.64
CA VAL A 130 -6.14 -8.57 12.43
C VAL A 130 -5.57 -9.23 11.19
N ASN A 131 -4.87 -8.46 10.36
CA ASN A 131 -4.28 -8.98 9.13
C ASN A 131 -2.88 -8.41 8.90
N SER A 132 -2.10 -9.09 8.06
CA SER A 132 -0.78 -8.62 7.63
C SER A 132 -0.84 -7.42 6.68
N LEU A 133 -2.04 -6.92 6.38
CA LEU A 133 -2.23 -5.75 5.53
C LEU A 133 -1.99 -4.48 6.34
N GLY A 134 -0.81 -3.92 6.19
CA GLY A 134 -0.55 -2.53 6.58
C GLY A 134 -1.27 -1.53 5.68
N ARG A 135 -1.10 -0.24 5.99
CA ARG A 135 -1.63 0.90 5.22
C ARG A 135 -1.34 0.78 3.72
N ALA A 136 -2.24 1.33 2.90
CA ALA A 136 -2.02 1.44 1.46
C ALA A 136 -0.71 2.21 1.18
N LYS A 137 0.13 1.65 0.31
CA LYS A 137 1.44 2.26 -0.02
C LYS A 137 1.22 3.63 -0.65
N ALA A 138 1.91 4.64 -0.14
CA ALA A 138 1.89 5.97 -0.74
C ALA A 138 2.33 5.92 -2.22
N PRO A 139 1.78 6.78 -3.09
CA PRO A 139 2.29 6.93 -4.45
C PRO A 139 3.78 7.29 -4.40
N LYS A 140 4.57 6.74 -5.32
CA LYS A 140 5.99 7.10 -5.43
C LYS A 140 6.05 8.53 -5.95
N GLN A 141 6.65 9.45 -5.19
CA GLN A 141 6.99 10.76 -5.75
C GLN A 141 8.24 10.59 -6.60
N ARG A 142 8.12 10.76 -7.92
CA ARG A 142 9.28 11.10 -8.74
C ARG A 142 9.49 12.60 -8.61
N ARG A 143 10.64 13.01 -8.08
CA ARG A 143 11.17 14.35 -8.36
C ARG A 143 11.90 14.23 -9.69
N ASP A 144 11.22 14.51 -10.79
CA ASP A 144 11.90 14.78 -12.05
C ASP A 144 12.32 16.26 -12.02
N GLY A 145 13.63 16.48 -12.01
CA GLY A 145 14.26 17.80 -12.07
C GLY A 145 15.70 17.61 -12.54
N THR A 146 16.18 18.52 -13.38
CA THR A 146 17.57 18.47 -13.87
C THR A 146 18.48 18.93 -12.74
N LEU A 147 19.44 18.08 -12.34
CA LEU A 147 20.50 18.50 -11.44
C LEU A 147 21.40 19.49 -12.19
N SER A 148 21.59 20.67 -11.63
CA SER A 148 22.44 21.72 -12.19
C SER A 148 23.30 22.33 -11.08
N CYS A 149 24.46 22.85 -11.46
CA CYS A 149 25.42 23.45 -10.53
C CYS A 149 25.13 24.93 -10.23
N GLY A 150 23.92 25.43 -10.54
CA GLY A 150 23.60 26.86 -10.44
C GLY A 150 24.35 27.69 -11.48
N ASP A 151 24.02 28.98 -11.60
CA ASP A 151 24.57 29.86 -12.64
C ASP A 151 26.07 30.19 -12.48
N GLU A 152 26.76 29.65 -11.46
CA GLU A 152 28.20 29.83 -11.28
C GLU A 152 28.94 28.48 -11.10
N GLN A 153 29.47 28.02 -12.24
CA GLN A 153 30.75 27.30 -12.43
C GLN A 153 30.92 25.97 -11.70
N GLY A 154 30.49 24.86 -12.32
CA GLY A 154 30.96 23.53 -11.97
C GLY A 154 30.39 22.46 -12.89
N SER A 155 31.14 21.36 -13.10
CA SER A 155 30.65 20.21 -13.88
C SER A 155 29.94 19.21 -12.96
N LEU A 156 28.72 18.82 -13.32
CA LEU A 156 27.98 17.78 -12.62
C LEU A 156 28.70 16.44 -12.84
N THR A 157 29.24 15.88 -11.77
CA THR A 157 30.07 14.67 -11.83
C THR A 157 29.50 13.64 -10.88
N ALA A 158 29.43 12.37 -11.31
CA ALA A 158 29.05 11.30 -10.41
C ALA A 158 30.13 11.13 -9.35
N VAL A 159 29.74 10.92 -8.09
CA VAL A 159 30.71 10.77 -6.98
C VAL A 159 31.66 9.58 -7.21
N ALA A 160 31.23 8.58 -7.99
CA ALA A 160 32.05 7.45 -8.40
C ALA A 160 33.16 7.79 -9.41
N ASP A 161 33.00 8.89 -10.16
CA ASP A 161 33.93 9.33 -11.22
C ASP A 161 34.88 10.44 -10.74
N VAL A 162 34.79 10.83 -9.47
CA VAL A 162 35.68 11.83 -8.85
C VAL A 162 37.03 11.19 -8.58
N THR A 163 38.10 11.84 -9.04
CA THR A 163 39.47 11.36 -8.85
C THR A 163 39.79 11.18 -7.36
N SER A 164 40.62 10.19 -7.04
CA SER A 164 40.97 9.80 -5.65
C SER A 164 41.59 10.90 -4.81
N ASP A 165 42.03 12.00 -5.43
CA ASP A 165 42.66 13.13 -4.77
C ASP A 165 41.65 14.17 -4.23
N VAL A 166 40.35 13.95 -4.45
CA VAL A 166 39.27 14.84 -4.02
C VAL A 166 38.24 14.05 -3.19
N SER A 167 38.11 14.39 -1.91
CA SER A 167 37.12 13.78 -1.01
C SER A 167 35.80 14.55 -1.04
N VAL A 168 34.73 13.91 -1.49
CA VAL A 168 33.36 14.47 -1.49
C VAL A 168 32.68 14.11 -0.16
N GLN A 169 32.35 15.11 0.66
CA GLN A 169 31.63 14.87 1.90
C GLN A 169 30.15 14.62 1.66
N ALA A 170 29.48 13.93 2.60
CA ALA A 170 28.06 13.58 2.47
C ALA A 170 27.12 14.79 2.28
N HIS A 171 27.51 15.96 2.79
CA HIS A 171 26.74 17.21 2.64
C HIS A 171 26.99 17.93 1.30
N GLN A 172 27.94 17.46 0.49
CA GLN A 172 28.34 18.05 -0.79
C GLN A 172 27.81 17.26 -2.00
N GLN A 173 27.03 16.21 -1.75
CA GLN A 173 26.43 15.37 -2.80
C GLN A 173 24.91 15.29 -2.67
N PHE A 174 24.23 15.13 -3.81
CA PHE A 174 22.81 14.85 -3.86
C PHE A 174 22.55 13.74 -4.90
N ASN A 175 21.85 12.68 -4.49
CA ASN A 175 21.58 11.49 -5.31
C ASN A 175 22.83 10.88 -5.99
N GLY A 176 23.99 10.92 -5.33
CA GLY A 176 25.24 10.36 -5.86
C GLY A 176 25.97 11.25 -6.89
N TYR A 177 25.56 12.50 -7.03
CA TYR A 177 26.24 13.51 -7.86
C TYR A 177 26.77 14.66 -6.99
N THR A 178 27.90 15.22 -7.41
CA THR A 178 28.51 16.44 -6.85
C THR A 178 28.79 17.42 -7.98
N CYS A 179 28.87 18.70 -7.68
CA CYS A 179 29.41 19.68 -8.60
C CYS A 179 30.90 19.89 -8.32
N LEU A 180 31.72 19.89 -9.38
CA LEU A 180 33.17 20.11 -9.31
C LEU A 180 33.55 21.40 -10.04
N LEU A 181 34.21 22.30 -9.32
CA LEU A 181 34.94 23.42 -9.91
C LEU A 181 36.29 22.92 -10.44
N GLY A 182 36.40 22.84 -11.77
CA GLY A 182 37.70 22.73 -12.44
C GLY A 182 38.45 24.05 -12.30
N THR A 183 39.66 24.00 -11.77
CA THR A 183 40.64 25.08 -11.91
C THR A 183 41.32 24.98 -13.27
#